data_AF-A0A3E0VLC7-F1
#
_entry.id   AF-A0A3E0VLC7-F1
#
_cell.length_a   1.000
_cell.length_b   1.000
_cell.length_c   1.000
_cell.angle_alpha   90.00
_cell.angle_beta   90.00
_cell.angle_gamma   90.00
#
_symmetry.space_group_name_H-M   'P 1'
#
loop_
_entity.id
_entity.type
_entity.pdbx_description
1 polymer ?
#
loop_
_entity_poly.entity_id
_entity_poly.type
_entity_poly.pdbx_seq_one_letter_code
_entity_poly.pdbx_strand_id
1 'polypeptide(L)'
;MRAVTAAHLHGRRVTRLVAAVAGLAAFALVALVSLAPPPQAPTADGAHGYVQTSAQGSLQIVTVPGDAAGVTVTRDDYSATAGVKTLAAGSTNKDWATLVLLLAGFPMTDSNITVMMRWMRQENGPPDWWNRNNPLNNGWGSGGGSGFGSYDNLSTAAANCAEALHSVSGYSAIVAGFQASAPTAQIESAIWASPWASSHYANGSHWSYAPVPVIASPAGTW
;
A
#
# COMPACT_ATOMS: atom_id res chain seq x y z
N MET A 1 -4.26 59.98 23.80
CA MET A 1 -4.46 58.59 23.33
C MET A 1 -4.21 58.53 21.82
N ARG A 2 -3.05 58.03 21.38
CA ARG A 2 -2.81 57.44 20.03
C ARG A 2 -1.31 57.11 19.89
N ALA A 3 -0.91 55.93 20.35
CA ALA A 3 0.42 55.37 20.11
C ALA A 3 0.44 53.85 20.39
N VAL A 4 -0.35 53.03 19.67
CA VAL A 4 -0.24 51.56 19.73
C VAL A 4 -0.32 50.88 18.34
N THR A 5 -0.42 51.64 17.24
CA THR A 5 -0.82 51.05 15.94
C THR A 5 0.31 50.87 14.91
N ALA A 6 1.59 50.98 15.28
CA ALA A 6 2.71 50.87 14.33
C ALA A 6 3.54 49.57 14.44
N ALA A 7 3.62 48.94 15.63
CA ALA A 7 4.48 47.78 15.86
C ALA A 7 3.93 46.46 15.29
N HIS A 8 2.60 46.31 15.18
CA HIS A 8 1.96 45.08 14.71
C HIS A 8 2.01 44.86 13.17
N LEU A 9 2.31 45.90 12.39
CA LEU A 9 2.37 45.81 10.93
C LEU A 9 3.75 45.34 10.42
N HIS A 10 4.82 45.57 11.17
CA HIS A 10 6.18 45.16 10.79
C HIS A 10 6.42 43.65 11.00
N GLY A 11 5.93 43.08 12.10
CA GLY A 11 6.12 41.64 12.39
C GLY A 11 5.48 40.72 11.35
N ARG A 12 4.27 41.05 10.88
CA ARG A 12 3.52 40.28 9.85
C ARG A 12 4.14 40.32 8.45
N ARG A 13 4.91 41.36 8.12
CA ARG A 13 5.57 41.48 6.81
C ARG A 13 6.83 40.62 6.73
N VAL A 14 7.58 40.52 7.83
CA VAL A 14 8.79 39.71 7.91
C VAL A 14 8.45 38.20 7.87
N THR A 15 7.39 37.75 8.54
CA THR A 15 6.96 36.34 8.51
C THR A 15 6.49 35.89 7.12
N ARG A 16 5.82 36.77 6.37
CA ARG A 16 5.35 36.48 5.00
C ARG A 16 6.50 36.39 3.99
N LEU A 17 7.54 37.22 4.16
CA LEU A 17 8.74 37.18 3.32
C LEU A 17 9.56 35.91 3.55
N VAL A 18 9.73 35.48 4.80
CA VAL A 18 10.44 34.22 5.12
C VAL A 18 9.68 33.00 4.60
N ALA A 19 8.35 32.97 4.72
CA ALA A 19 7.53 31.88 4.19
C ALA A 19 7.56 31.80 2.65
N ALA A 20 7.58 32.94 1.96
CA ALA A 20 7.67 32.99 0.50
C ALA A 20 9.03 32.48 -0.03
N VAL A 21 10.12 32.82 0.66
CA VAL A 21 11.48 32.36 0.29
C VAL A 21 11.65 30.86 0.56
N ALA A 22 11.10 30.34 1.67
CA ALA A 22 11.10 28.91 1.96
C ALA A 22 10.29 28.09 0.94
N GLY A 23 9.14 28.61 0.49
CA GLY A 23 8.31 27.98 -0.54
C GLY A 23 9.01 27.91 -1.90
N LEU A 24 9.70 28.98 -2.31
CA LEU A 24 10.50 29.01 -3.57
C LEU A 24 11.69 28.05 -3.53
N ALA A 25 12.37 27.91 -2.38
CA ALA A 25 13.47 26.96 -2.23
C ALA A 25 13.00 25.50 -2.32
N ALA A 26 11.84 25.16 -1.72
CA ALA A 26 11.27 23.83 -1.82
C ALA A 26 10.78 23.49 -3.25
N PHE A 27 10.19 24.46 -3.95
CA PHE A 27 9.75 24.27 -5.34
C PHE A 27 10.94 24.13 -6.31
N ALA A 28 12.03 24.87 -6.09
CA ALA A 28 13.27 24.73 -6.85
C ALA A 28 13.94 23.37 -6.62
N LEU A 29 13.90 22.84 -5.39
CA LEU A 29 14.46 21.53 -5.08
C LEU A 29 13.66 20.40 -5.77
N VAL A 30 12.32 20.50 -5.82
CA VAL A 30 11.44 19.52 -6.50
C VAL A 30 11.53 19.62 -8.03
N ALA A 31 11.71 20.83 -8.58
CA ALA A 31 11.92 21.04 -10.02
C ALA A 31 13.25 20.43 -10.52
N LEU A 32 14.29 20.37 -9.66
CA LEU A 32 15.57 19.74 -10.02
C LEU A 32 15.50 18.21 -10.11
N VAL A 33 14.52 17.55 -9.49
CA VAL A 33 14.39 16.07 -9.52
C VAL A 33 13.37 15.58 -10.56
N SER A 34 12.60 16.47 -11.19
CA SER A 34 11.43 16.09 -12.01
C SER A 34 11.61 16.21 -13.53
N LEU A 35 12.79 16.60 -14.02
CA LEU A 35 13.06 16.87 -15.44
C LEU A 35 14.16 16.00 -16.06
N ALA A 36 14.48 14.85 -15.48
CA ALA A 36 15.27 13.85 -16.19
C ALA A 36 14.36 13.13 -17.21
N PRO A 37 14.58 13.30 -18.54
CA PRO A 37 13.91 12.45 -19.52
C PRO A 37 14.29 11.00 -19.24
N PRO A 38 13.36 10.03 -19.39
CA PRO A 38 13.76 8.63 -19.35
C PRO A 38 14.83 8.41 -20.43
N PRO A 39 15.93 7.70 -20.12
CA PRO A 39 16.96 7.42 -21.11
C PRO A 39 16.30 6.74 -22.31
N GLN A 40 16.47 7.31 -23.49
CA GLN A 40 15.97 6.72 -24.72
C GLN A 40 16.64 5.34 -24.87
N ALA A 41 15.82 4.32 -25.15
CA ALA A 41 16.34 2.98 -25.43
C ALA A 41 17.32 3.07 -26.61
N PRO A 42 18.52 2.48 -26.53
CA PRO A 42 19.48 2.55 -27.62
C PRO A 42 18.89 1.85 -28.85
N THR A 43 18.91 2.52 -29.99
CA THR A 43 18.82 1.82 -31.28
C THR A 43 20.07 0.96 -31.45
N ALA A 44 19.92 -0.16 -32.17
CA ALA A 44 20.91 -1.24 -32.25
C ALA A 44 22.33 -0.81 -32.70
N ASP A 45 22.49 0.37 -33.30
CA ASP A 45 23.78 0.89 -33.77
C ASP A 45 24.57 1.71 -32.73
N GLY A 46 24.05 1.92 -31.51
CA GLY A 46 24.67 2.81 -30.50
C GLY A 46 25.40 2.14 -29.33
N ALA A 47 25.44 0.81 -29.24
CA ALA A 47 25.87 0.09 -28.03
C ALA A 47 27.39 0.17 -27.72
N HIS A 48 28.21 0.72 -28.61
CA HIS A 48 29.67 0.74 -28.45
C HIS A 48 30.23 1.96 -27.67
N GLY A 49 29.40 2.93 -27.27
CA GLY A 49 29.87 4.18 -26.66
C GLY A 49 29.49 4.41 -25.20
N TYR A 50 28.60 3.62 -24.60
CA TYR A 50 28.07 3.90 -23.26
C TYR A 50 28.87 3.19 -22.16
N VAL A 51 30.18 3.42 -22.15
CA VAL A 51 31.02 3.09 -20.99
C VAL A 51 31.65 4.39 -20.49
N GLN A 52 31.30 4.70 -19.25
CA GLN A 52 31.92 5.67 -18.34
C GLN A 52 31.67 7.18 -18.54
N THR A 53 30.76 7.69 -17.72
CA THR A 53 31.03 8.94 -16.97
C THR A 53 30.69 8.86 -15.48
N SER A 54 30.26 7.71 -14.95
CA SER A 54 29.84 7.60 -13.53
C SER A 54 30.86 6.90 -12.60
N ALA A 55 31.98 6.42 -13.11
CA ALA A 55 32.94 5.65 -12.32
C ALA A 55 34.21 6.46 -12.02
N GLN A 56 34.24 7.16 -10.87
CA GLN A 56 35.48 7.56 -10.20
C GLN A 56 36.17 6.35 -9.52
N GLY A 57 36.12 5.18 -10.15
CA GLY A 57 36.69 3.93 -9.65
C GLY A 57 37.55 3.29 -10.72
N SER A 58 38.60 2.58 -10.29
CA SER A 58 39.54 1.88 -11.16
C SER A 58 38.83 1.11 -12.26
N LEU A 59 39.20 1.40 -13.50
CA LEU A 59 38.76 0.70 -14.70
C LEU A 59 39.06 -0.79 -14.58
N GLN A 60 38.03 -1.62 -14.38
CA GLN A 60 38.14 -3.06 -14.54
C GLN A 60 37.89 -3.40 -16.01
N ILE A 61 38.95 -3.69 -16.75
CA ILE A 61 38.86 -4.15 -18.14
C ILE A 61 38.75 -5.68 -18.12
N VAL A 62 37.63 -6.19 -18.61
CA VAL A 62 37.42 -7.63 -18.85
C VAL A 62 37.47 -7.87 -20.35
N THR A 63 38.51 -8.55 -20.80
CA THR A 63 38.66 -8.97 -22.21
C THR A 63 37.99 -10.32 -22.39
N VAL A 64 36.95 -10.37 -23.22
CA VAL A 64 36.28 -11.63 -23.59
C VAL A 64 36.93 -12.18 -24.86
N PRO A 65 37.36 -13.46 -24.88
CA PRO A 65 37.88 -14.12 -26.08
C PRO A 65 36.87 -14.10 -27.24
N GLY A 66 37.33 -13.92 -28.48
CA GLY A 66 36.47 -13.83 -29.66
C GLY A 66 35.71 -15.12 -30.03
N ASP A 67 36.05 -16.23 -29.38
CA ASP A 67 35.42 -17.56 -29.48
C ASP A 67 34.48 -17.88 -28.31
N ALA A 68 34.24 -16.92 -27.41
CA ALA A 68 33.28 -17.09 -26.32
C ALA A 68 31.87 -17.31 -26.88
N ALA A 69 31.36 -18.54 -26.74
CA ALA A 69 29.98 -18.86 -27.11
C ALA A 69 29.03 -18.01 -26.25
N GLY A 70 28.14 -17.26 -26.91
CA GLY A 70 27.11 -16.48 -26.23
C GLY A 70 26.21 -17.40 -25.44
N VAL A 71 26.29 -17.36 -24.10
CA VAL A 71 25.33 -18.05 -23.25
C VAL A 71 24.07 -17.20 -23.21
N THR A 72 23.01 -17.66 -23.85
CA THR A 72 21.68 -17.09 -23.67
C THR A 72 21.15 -17.53 -22.31
N VAL A 73 21.29 -16.67 -21.31
CA VAL A 73 20.66 -16.88 -20.01
C VAL A 73 19.21 -16.38 -20.12
N THR A 74 18.26 -17.31 -20.17
CA THR A 74 16.85 -16.98 -19.94
C THR A 74 16.73 -16.56 -18.48
N ARG A 75 16.46 -15.27 -18.24
CA ARG A 75 16.07 -14.80 -16.91
C ARG A 75 14.60 -15.16 -16.69
N ASP A 76 14.27 -15.57 -15.49
CA ASP A 76 12.87 -15.79 -15.09
C ASP A 76 12.04 -14.53 -15.33
N ASP A 77 10.78 -14.71 -15.72
CA ASP A 77 9.85 -13.61 -15.90
C ASP A 77 9.65 -12.88 -14.56
N TYR A 78 10.01 -11.60 -14.52
CA TYR A 78 9.70 -10.72 -13.40
C TYR A 78 8.30 -10.12 -13.60
N SER A 79 7.28 -10.67 -12.94
CA SER A 79 5.99 -9.96 -12.85
C SER A 79 6.09 -8.89 -11.76
N ALA A 80 5.79 -7.63 -12.10
CA ALA A 80 5.69 -6.59 -11.09
C ALA A 80 4.57 -6.94 -10.11
N THR A 81 4.88 -6.94 -8.81
CA THR A 81 3.88 -7.04 -7.75
C THR A 81 2.85 -5.92 -7.94
N ALA A 82 1.56 -6.29 -7.98
CA ALA A 82 0.48 -5.33 -8.20
C ALA A 82 0.52 -4.21 -7.15
N GLY A 83 0.67 -2.96 -7.60
CA GLY A 83 0.62 -1.79 -6.74
C GLY A 83 -0.81 -1.30 -6.49
N VAL A 84 -0.97 -0.29 -5.65
CA VAL A 84 -2.28 0.28 -5.26
C VAL A 84 -3.17 0.60 -6.46
N LYS A 85 -2.63 1.26 -7.49
CA LYS A 85 -3.40 1.61 -8.71
C LYS A 85 -3.90 0.38 -9.47
N THR A 86 -3.09 -0.68 -9.54
CA THR A 86 -3.46 -1.93 -10.21
C THR A 86 -4.56 -2.65 -9.46
N LEU A 87 -4.46 -2.72 -8.12
CA LEU A 87 -5.47 -3.36 -7.28
C LEU A 87 -6.79 -2.60 -7.27
N ALA A 88 -6.74 -1.26 -7.21
CA ALA A 88 -7.94 -0.45 -7.33
C ALA A 88 -8.62 -0.60 -8.71
N ALA A 89 -7.86 -0.86 -9.78
CA ALA A 89 -8.40 -1.16 -11.10
C ALA A 89 -9.01 -2.57 -11.20
N GLY A 90 -8.56 -3.53 -10.38
CA GLY A 90 -9.09 -4.90 -10.32
C GLY A 90 -10.52 -4.96 -9.74
N SER A 91 -10.87 -4.02 -8.88
CA SER A 91 -12.23 -3.74 -8.37
C SER A 91 -12.95 -4.86 -7.58
N THR A 92 -12.31 -6.00 -7.31
CA THR A 92 -12.94 -7.12 -6.58
C THR A 92 -12.65 -7.12 -5.08
N ASN A 93 -13.40 -7.91 -4.33
CA ASN A 93 -13.08 -8.23 -2.92
C ASN A 93 -11.67 -8.80 -2.76
N LYS A 94 -11.20 -9.61 -3.73
CA LYS A 94 -9.84 -10.15 -3.72
C LYS A 94 -8.80 -9.04 -3.88
N ASP A 95 -9.06 -8.08 -4.75
CA ASP A 95 -8.16 -6.93 -4.91
C ASP A 95 -8.13 -6.04 -3.68
N TRP A 96 -9.28 -5.85 -3.02
CA TRP A 96 -9.36 -5.11 -1.76
C TRP A 96 -8.60 -5.82 -0.65
N ALA A 97 -8.78 -7.13 -0.49
CA ALA A 97 -8.04 -7.95 0.46
C ALA A 97 -6.53 -7.86 0.21
N THR A 98 -6.12 -7.92 -1.05
CA THR A 98 -4.73 -7.79 -1.47
C THR A 98 -4.19 -6.39 -1.19
N LEU A 99 -5.01 -5.35 -1.39
CA LEU A 99 -4.64 -3.96 -1.09
C LEU A 99 -4.42 -3.74 0.41
N VAL A 100 -5.25 -4.31 1.28
CA VAL A 100 -5.04 -4.24 2.73
C VAL A 100 -3.70 -4.86 3.11
N LEU A 101 -3.39 -6.05 2.59
CA LEU A 101 -2.11 -6.72 2.87
C LEU A 101 -0.92 -5.89 2.38
N LEU A 102 -1.02 -5.32 1.17
CA LEU A 102 0.00 -4.43 0.62
C LEU A 102 0.22 -3.21 1.52
N LEU A 103 -0.86 -2.50 1.89
CA LEU A 103 -0.79 -1.28 2.70
C LEU A 103 -0.33 -1.56 4.14
N ALA A 104 -0.65 -2.74 4.68
CA ALA A 104 -0.19 -3.17 6.00
C ALA A 104 1.26 -3.69 5.99
N GLY A 105 1.89 -3.83 4.82
CA GLY A 105 3.26 -4.34 4.70
C GLY A 105 3.39 -5.85 4.88
N PHE A 106 2.30 -6.60 4.66
CA PHE A 106 2.29 -8.06 4.76
C PHE A 106 2.51 -8.74 3.40
N PRO A 107 3.09 -9.95 3.37
CA PRO A 107 3.18 -10.73 2.14
C PRO A 107 1.78 -11.00 1.54
N MET A 108 1.64 -10.87 0.22
CA MET A 108 0.40 -11.16 -0.50
C MET A 108 0.36 -12.63 -0.96
N THR A 109 0.50 -13.55 -0.01
CA THR A 109 0.44 -14.99 -0.25
C THR A 109 -1.00 -15.50 -0.31
N ASP A 110 -1.21 -16.67 -0.91
CA ASP A 110 -2.54 -17.29 -0.97
C ASP A 110 -3.15 -17.51 0.42
N SER A 111 -2.34 -17.85 1.42
CA SER A 111 -2.81 -17.99 2.81
C SER A 111 -3.39 -16.67 3.33
N ASN A 112 -2.63 -15.59 3.22
CA ASN A 112 -3.02 -14.28 3.72
C ASN A 112 -4.25 -13.73 2.99
N ILE A 113 -4.26 -13.83 1.66
CA ILE A 113 -5.40 -13.39 0.83
C ILE A 113 -6.64 -14.22 1.19
N THR A 114 -6.50 -15.53 1.36
CA THR A 114 -7.61 -16.42 1.74
C THR A 114 -8.22 -16.03 3.09
N VAL A 115 -7.37 -15.77 4.09
CA VAL A 115 -7.87 -15.38 5.42
C VAL A 115 -8.57 -14.05 5.38
N MET A 116 -8.02 -13.05 4.68
CA MET A 116 -8.66 -11.74 4.54
C MET A 116 -10.01 -11.82 3.83
N MET A 117 -10.11 -12.63 2.76
CA MET A 117 -11.37 -12.89 2.05
C MET A 117 -12.41 -13.60 2.93
N ARG A 118 -11.98 -14.58 3.73
CA ARG A 118 -12.87 -15.28 4.67
C ARG A 118 -13.34 -14.38 5.79
N TRP A 119 -12.46 -13.56 6.34
CA TRP A 119 -12.80 -12.58 7.37
C TRP A 119 -13.82 -11.58 6.83
N MET A 120 -13.56 -11.02 5.64
CA MET A 120 -14.50 -10.13 4.96
C MET A 120 -15.89 -10.76 4.81
N ARG A 121 -15.97 -12.02 4.37
CA ARG A 121 -17.25 -12.75 4.29
C ARG A 121 -17.98 -12.83 5.63
N GLN A 122 -17.26 -12.97 6.75
CA GLN A 122 -17.89 -13.04 8.06
C GLN A 122 -18.49 -11.69 8.50
N GLU A 123 -17.85 -10.59 8.09
CA GLU A 123 -18.27 -9.23 8.45
C GLU A 123 -19.39 -8.72 7.52
N ASN A 124 -19.18 -8.88 6.22
CA ASN A 124 -20.16 -8.57 5.18
C ASN A 124 -20.28 -9.78 4.23
N GLY A 125 -21.50 -10.25 4.00
CA GLY A 125 -21.73 -11.36 3.07
C GLY A 125 -21.17 -11.04 1.67
N PRO A 126 -20.70 -12.04 0.89
CA PRO A 126 -20.00 -11.78 -0.38
C PRO A 126 -20.77 -10.91 -1.39
N PRO A 127 -22.10 -11.00 -1.52
CA PRO A 127 -22.84 -10.15 -2.46
C PRO A 127 -22.92 -8.66 -2.09
N ASP A 128 -22.52 -8.29 -0.87
CA ASP A 128 -22.59 -6.92 -0.34
C ASP A 128 -21.30 -6.56 0.42
N TRP A 129 -20.17 -7.15 0.00
CA TRP A 129 -18.89 -7.01 0.72
C TRP A 129 -18.40 -5.56 0.80
N TRP A 130 -18.86 -4.69 -0.09
CA TRP A 130 -18.50 -3.27 -0.15
C TRP A 130 -19.44 -2.36 0.65
N ASN A 131 -20.40 -2.91 1.42
CA ASN A 131 -21.41 -2.12 2.11
C ASN A 131 -20.76 -0.99 2.94
N ARG A 132 -21.26 0.25 2.77
CA ARG A 132 -20.71 1.47 3.39
C ARG A 132 -19.23 1.74 3.09
N ASN A 133 -18.70 1.13 2.04
CA ASN A 133 -17.26 1.00 1.77
C ASN A 133 -16.49 0.48 2.98
N ASN A 134 -17.06 -0.40 3.81
CA ASN A 134 -16.42 -0.89 5.05
C ASN A 134 -16.42 -2.43 5.12
N PRO A 135 -15.56 -3.11 4.33
CA PRO A 135 -15.64 -4.56 4.14
C PRO A 135 -15.39 -5.42 5.38
N LEU A 136 -14.60 -4.95 6.35
CA LEU A 136 -14.39 -5.64 7.63
C LEU A 136 -15.24 -5.08 8.78
N ASN A 137 -16.17 -4.18 8.48
CA ASN A 137 -17.04 -3.54 9.47
C ASN A 137 -16.26 -2.98 10.68
N ASN A 138 -15.02 -2.50 10.51
CA ASN A 138 -14.17 -2.12 11.65
C ASN A 138 -14.42 -0.67 12.12
N GLY A 139 -14.91 0.19 11.23
CA GLY A 139 -15.22 1.60 11.50
C GLY A 139 -14.04 2.44 11.99
N TRP A 140 -12.80 1.92 11.91
CA TRP A 140 -11.60 2.57 12.44
C TRP A 140 -11.33 3.90 11.72
N GLY A 141 -11.11 4.98 12.45
CA GLY A 141 -10.84 6.30 11.84
C GLY A 141 -12.02 6.98 11.13
N SER A 142 -13.20 6.36 11.09
CA SER A 142 -14.40 6.89 10.39
C SER A 142 -15.46 7.53 11.31
N GLY A 143 -15.16 7.68 12.61
CA GLY A 143 -16.08 8.31 13.57
C GLY A 143 -17.27 7.44 14.02
N GLY A 144 -17.38 6.20 13.52
CA GLY A 144 -18.51 5.30 13.83
C GLY A 144 -18.44 4.53 15.15
N GLY A 145 -17.28 4.48 15.82
CA GLY A 145 -17.07 3.94 17.19
C GLY A 145 -17.49 2.50 17.50
N SER A 146 -18.24 1.83 16.61
CA SER A 146 -19.03 0.62 16.86
C SER A 146 -19.01 -0.35 15.67
N GLY A 147 -18.03 -0.22 14.77
CA GLY A 147 -17.92 -1.01 13.55
C GLY A 147 -18.77 -0.51 12.37
N PHE A 148 -19.89 0.17 12.63
CA PHE A 148 -20.81 0.68 11.59
C PHE A 148 -20.37 1.95 10.85
N GLY A 149 -19.09 2.32 10.98
CA GLY A 149 -18.52 3.44 10.24
C GLY A 149 -18.64 3.26 8.72
N SER A 150 -18.56 4.38 8.00
CA SER A 150 -18.52 4.39 6.53
C SER A 150 -17.27 5.12 6.07
N TYR A 151 -16.72 4.73 4.93
CA TYR A 151 -15.60 5.41 4.30
C TYR A 151 -16.02 6.03 2.97
N ASP A 152 -15.30 7.06 2.53
CA ASP A 152 -15.57 7.71 1.24
C ASP A 152 -15.42 6.74 0.06
N ASN A 153 -14.46 5.83 0.15
CA ASN A 153 -14.21 4.78 -0.83
C ASN A 153 -13.47 3.59 -0.22
N LEU A 154 -13.41 2.50 -1.00
CA LEU A 154 -12.77 1.25 -0.63
C LEU A 154 -11.25 1.38 -0.44
N SER A 155 -10.59 2.30 -1.15
CA SER A 155 -9.16 2.58 -0.99
C SER A 155 -8.84 3.15 0.41
N THR A 156 -9.65 4.11 0.86
CA THR A 156 -9.58 4.69 2.22
C THR A 156 -9.89 3.64 3.28
N ALA A 157 -10.89 2.80 3.04
CA ALA A 157 -11.22 1.71 3.94
C ALA A 157 -10.07 0.71 4.10
N ALA A 158 -9.39 0.37 2.99
CA ALA A 158 -8.24 -0.52 3.02
C ALA A 158 -7.08 0.07 3.83
N ALA A 159 -6.81 1.37 3.67
CA ALA A 159 -5.77 2.06 4.43
C ALA A 159 -6.09 2.09 5.94
N ASN A 160 -7.34 2.39 6.32
CA ASN A 160 -7.76 2.37 7.72
C ASN A 160 -7.73 0.96 8.32
N CYS A 161 -8.09 -0.06 7.54
CA CYS A 161 -7.95 -1.45 7.95
C CYS A 161 -6.48 -1.84 8.19
N ALA A 162 -5.59 -1.45 7.27
CA ALA A 162 -4.16 -1.68 7.42
C ALA A 162 -3.59 -0.97 8.66
N GLU A 163 -4.02 0.25 8.94
CA GLU A 163 -3.63 0.98 10.15
C GLU A 163 -4.15 0.28 11.42
N ALA A 164 -5.42 -0.12 11.43
CA ALA A 164 -6.03 -0.82 12.57
C ALA A 164 -5.27 -2.10 12.93
N LEU A 165 -4.78 -2.84 11.93
CA LEU A 165 -3.97 -4.05 12.14
C LEU A 165 -2.71 -3.77 12.98
N HIS A 166 -2.11 -2.59 12.86
CA HIS A 166 -0.92 -2.20 13.61
C HIS A 166 -1.20 -1.40 14.88
N SER A 167 -2.32 -0.68 14.95
CA SER A 167 -2.61 0.26 16.04
C SER A 167 -3.40 -0.35 17.19
N VAL A 168 -4.15 -1.43 16.96
CA VAL A 168 -4.94 -2.10 18.00
C VAL A 168 -4.06 -3.05 18.80
N SER A 169 -3.89 -2.75 20.10
CA SER A 169 -2.99 -3.49 21.01
C SER A 169 -3.28 -5.00 21.11
N GLY A 170 -4.50 -5.43 20.80
CA GLY A 170 -4.91 -6.84 20.82
C GLY A 170 -4.69 -7.62 19.51
N TYR A 171 -4.09 -7.02 18.48
CA TYR A 171 -3.93 -7.64 17.16
C TYR A 171 -2.52 -8.20 16.88
N SER A 172 -1.61 -8.17 17.85
CA SER A 172 -0.22 -8.61 17.67
C SER A 172 -0.08 -10.03 17.09
N ALA A 173 -0.93 -10.97 17.52
CA ALA A 173 -0.94 -12.33 16.99
C ALA A 173 -1.44 -12.41 15.54
N ILE A 174 -2.41 -11.56 15.17
CA ILE A 174 -2.91 -11.45 13.78
C ILE A 174 -1.79 -10.93 12.88
N VAL A 175 -1.14 -9.83 13.29
CA VAL A 175 0.01 -9.24 12.60
C VAL A 175 1.11 -10.26 12.40
N ALA A 176 1.50 -10.98 13.45
CA ALA A 176 2.54 -12.01 13.37
C ALA A 176 2.17 -13.13 12.37
N GLY A 177 0.91 -13.57 12.38
CA GLY A 177 0.40 -14.59 11.45
C GLY A 177 0.48 -14.14 9.99
N PHE A 178 0.01 -12.92 9.69
CA PHE A 178 0.11 -12.37 8.33
C PHE A 178 1.56 -12.12 7.91
N GLN A 179 2.40 -11.54 8.78
CA GLN A 179 3.82 -11.27 8.50
C GLN A 179 4.57 -12.56 8.12
N ALA A 180 4.29 -13.66 8.83
CA ALA A 180 4.91 -14.96 8.60
C ALA A 180 4.29 -15.74 7.43
N SER A 181 3.20 -15.27 6.83
CA SER A 181 2.36 -16.07 5.91
C SER A 181 2.00 -17.43 6.51
N ALA A 182 1.62 -17.44 7.78
CA ALA A 182 1.31 -18.66 8.51
C ALA A 182 0.16 -19.43 7.84
N PRO A 183 0.01 -20.75 8.11
CA PRO A 183 -1.16 -21.51 7.66
C PRO A 183 -2.46 -20.82 8.08
N THR A 184 -3.49 -20.86 7.22
CA THR A 184 -4.73 -20.07 7.42
C THR A 184 -5.34 -20.27 8.81
N ALA A 185 -5.36 -21.52 9.31
CA ALA A 185 -5.92 -21.85 10.61
C ALA A 185 -5.24 -21.11 11.78
N GLN A 186 -3.94 -20.79 11.69
CA GLN A 186 -3.24 -20.04 12.72
C GLN A 186 -3.63 -18.57 12.72
N ILE A 187 -3.72 -17.96 11.53
CA ILE A 187 -4.14 -16.56 11.39
C ILE A 187 -5.62 -16.42 11.80
N GLU A 188 -6.48 -17.33 11.34
CA GLU A 188 -7.90 -17.39 11.70
C GLU A 188 -8.08 -17.55 13.21
N SER A 189 -7.34 -18.44 13.85
CA SER A 189 -7.36 -18.59 15.32
C SER A 189 -6.93 -17.32 16.05
N ALA A 190 -5.94 -16.58 15.53
CA ALA A 190 -5.54 -15.30 16.10
C ALA A 190 -6.64 -14.24 15.96
N ILE A 191 -7.37 -14.24 14.84
CA ILE A 191 -8.53 -13.37 14.63
C ILE A 191 -9.62 -13.71 15.65
N TRP A 192 -9.99 -14.99 15.82
CA TRP A 192 -11.05 -15.41 16.74
C TRP A 192 -10.74 -15.09 18.20
N ALA A 193 -9.47 -15.13 18.58
CA ALA A 193 -9.01 -14.79 19.93
C ALA A 193 -8.85 -13.28 20.16
N SER A 194 -8.98 -12.45 19.12
CA SER A 194 -8.77 -11.01 19.22
C SER A 194 -9.93 -10.30 19.92
N PRO A 195 -9.69 -9.11 20.51
CA PRO A 195 -10.76 -8.32 21.14
C PRO A 195 -11.93 -8.01 20.19
N TRP A 196 -11.66 -7.84 18.90
CA TRP A 196 -12.66 -7.60 17.86
C TRP A 196 -13.65 -8.74 17.71
N ALA A 197 -13.14 -9.96 17.74
CA ALA A 197 -13.95 -11.16 17.53
C ALA A 197 -14.70 -11.64 18.77
N SER A 198 -14.60 -10.93 19.91
CA SER A 198 -15.15 -11.36 21.20
C SER A 198 -16.64 -11.74 21.06
N SER A 199 -16.93 -13.05 21.10
CA SER A 199 -18.24 -13.67 20.89
C SER A 199 -18.83 -13.60 19.46
N HIS A 200 -18.15 -13.02 18.47
CA HIS A 200 -18.66 -12.91 17.09
C HIS A 200 -18.58 -14.23 16.31
N TYR A 201 -17.48 -14.99 16.49
CA TYR A 201 -17.26 -16.23 15.72
C TYR A 201 -17.34 -17.51 16.56
N ALA A 202 -17.74 -17.39 17.84
CA ALA A 202 -17.79 -18.50 18.80
C ALA A 202 -16.53 -19.38 18.74
N ASN A 203 -15.36 -18.73 18.84
CA ASN A 203 -14.03 -19.35 18.73
C ASN A 203 -13.84 -20.22 17.46
N GLY A 204 -14.33 -19.73 16.33
CA GLY A 204 -14.22 -20.39 15.02
C GLY A 204 -15.37 -21.33 14.68
N SER A 205 -16.24 -21.69 15.63
CA SER A 205 -17.38 -22.59 15.34
C SER A 205 -18.42 -21.99 14.39
N HIS A 206 -18.48 -20.67 14.27
CA HIS A 206 -19.30 -19.97 13.26
C HIS A 206 -18.48 -19.55 12.03
N TRP A 207 -17.20 -19.92 11.94
CA TRP A 207 -16.35 -19.58 10.80
C TRP A 207 -16.66 -20.48 9.60
N SER A 208 -17.08 -19.87 8.49
CA SER A 208 -17.37 -20.63 7.29
C SER A 208 -16.09 -20.98 6.51
N TYR A 209 -16.03 -22.19 5.97
CA TYR A 209 -14.98 -22.60 5.02
C TYR A 209 -15.52 -22.74 3.60
N ALA A 210 -16.78 -22.36 3.37
CA ALA A 210 -17.33 -22.28 2.03
C ALA A 210 -16.46 -21.36 1.16
N PRO A 211 -16.22 -21.71 -0.13
CA PRO A 211 -15.46 -20.87 -1.04
C PRO A 211 -16.01 -19.44 -1.05
N VAL A 212 -15.13 -18.46 -0.94
CA VAL A 212 -15.52 -17.05 -1.04
C VAL A 212 -15.50 -16.69 -2.53
N PRO A 213 -16.66 -16.36 -3.14
CA PRO A 213 -16.68 -15.96 -4.54
C PRO A 213 -15.92 -14.64 -4.71
N VAL A 214 -15.22 -14.50 -5.84
CA VAL A 214 -14.59 -13.23 -6.22
C VAL A 214 -15.65 -12.38 -6.92
N ILE A 215 -15.96 -11.23 -6.33
CA ILE A 215 -17.07 -10.37 -6.78
C ILE A 215 -16.56 -8.94 -6.92
N ALA A 216 -16.83 -8.31 -8.06
CA ALA A 216 -16.56 -6.89 -8.30
C ALA A 216 -17.53 -6.02 -7.51
N SER A 217 -17.03 -4.92 -6.96
CA SER A 217 -17.91 -3.87 -6.42
C SER A 217 -18.53 -3.03 -7.54
N PRO A 218 -19.61 -2.27 -7.26
CA PRO A 218 -20.16 -1.31 -8.20
C PRO A 218 -19.14 -0.25 -8.67
N ALA A 219 -19.38 0.35 -9.83
CA ALA A 219 -18.56 1.45 -10.32
C ALA A 219 -18.63 2.66 -9.36
N GLY A 220 -17.49 3.30 -9.11
CA GLY A 220 -17.40 4.49 -8.26
C GLY A 220 -17.20 4.23 -6.75
N THR A 221 -17.04 2.97 -6.33
CA THR A 221 -16.76 2.64 -4.91
C THR A 221 -15.27 2.72 -4.54
N TRP A 222 -14.36 2.86 -5.50
CA TRP A 222 -12.90 2.80 -5.32
C TRP A 222 -12.22 4.15 -5.21
#